data_AF-A0A6A0GX42-F1
#
_entry.id   AF-A0A6A0GX42-F1
#
_cell.length_a   1.000
_cell.length_b   1.000
_cell.length_c   1.000
_cell.angle_alpha   90.00
_cell.angle_beta   90.00
_cell.angle_gamma   90.00
#
_symmetry.space_group_name_H-M   'P 1'
#
loop_
_entity.id
_entity.type
_entity.pdbx_description
1 polymer ?
#
loop_
_entity_poly.entity_id
_entity_poly.type
_entity_poly.pdbx_seq_one_letter_code
_entity_poly.pdbx_strand_id
1 'polypeptide(L)'
;MPRAEFLYLCYFFFRQNDLKSGTLVGTDKLGNKYYENNEYFLEEEVTMTPGPILPQWGRNRWVIYSPSLGTDFDGSAVSPAWFGWLHYKTDIPPTQKEHVQYSYIDTTPSPNPTGTNKAYIPYTTGKPKIQAWVPPTRS
;
A
#
# COMPACT_ATOMS: atom_id res chain seq x y z
N MET A 1 -22.82 -13.87 19.39
CA MET A 1 -21.74 -13.88 18.40
C MET A 1 -20.93 -15.16 18.57
N PRO A 2 -20.74 -15.96 17.52
CA PRO A 2 -19.90 -17.16 17.59
C PRO A 2 -18.44 -16.80 17.89
N ARG A 3 -17.73 -17.66 18.64
CA ARG A 3 -16.34 -17.43 19.10
C ARG A 3 -15.38 -17.05 17.98
N ALA A 4 -15.56 -17.61 16.79
CA ALA A 4 -14.73 -17.34 15.63
C ALA A 4 -14.86 -15.88 15.13
N GLU A 5 -16.07 -15.33 15.10
CA GLU A 5 -16.30 -13.94 14.69
C GLU A 5 -15.72 -12.95 15.69
N PHE A 6 -15.83 -13.25 16.99
CA PHE A 6 -15.23 -12.42 18.02
C PHE A 6 -13.71 -12.36 17.89
N LEU A 7 -13.05 -13.51 17.69
CA LEU A 7 -11.60 -13.56 17.49
C LEU A 7 -11.16 -12.82 16.22
N TYR A 8 -11.94 -12.93 15.15
CA TYR A 8 -11.70 -12.19 13.91
C TYR A 8 -11.79 -10.68 14.14
N LEU A 9 -12.81 -10.21 14.86
CA LEU A 9 -12.97 -8.81 15.24
C LEU A 9 -11.81 -8.30 16.10
N CYS A 10 -11.36 -9.09 17.09
CA CYS A 10 -10.20 -8.73 17.92
C CYS A 10 -8.93 -8.61 17.08
N TYR A 11 -8.69 -9.56 16.18
CA TYR A 11 -7.53 -9.52 15.28
C TYR A 11 -7.59 -8.32 14.32
N PHE A 12 -8.77 -8.06 13.77
CA PHE A 12 -9.01 -6.91 12.90
C PHE A 12 -8.72 -5.59 13.62
N PHE A 13 -9.27 -5.44 14.83
CA PHE A 13 -9.07 -4.26 15.67
C PHE A 13 -7.59 -4.08 16.04
N PHE A 14 -6.89 -5.16 16.39
CA PHE A 14 -5.46 -5.13 16.70
C PHE A 14 -4.61 -4.64 15.51
N ARG A 15 -4.94 -5.04 14.27
CA ARG A 15 -4.19 -4.60 13.09
C ARG A 15 -4.54 -3.19 12.64
N GLN A 16 -5.83 -2.87 12.53
CA GLN A 16 -6.28 -1.61 11.92
C GLN A 16 -6.30 -0.45 12.93
N ASN A 17 -6.36 -0.74 14.23
CA ASN A 17 -6.58 0.24 15.32
C ASN A 17 -7.86 1.07 15.17
N ASP A 18 -8.76 0.67 14.27
CA ASP A 18 -9.92 1.45 13.86
C ASP A 18 -11.01 0.51 13.34
N LEU A 19 -12.26 0.76 13.74
CA LEU A 19 -13.41 -0.02 13.31
C LEU A 19 -14.23 0.81 12.31
N LYS A 20 -14.00 0.54 11.02
CA LYS A 20 -14.69 1.20 9.91
C LYS A 20 -15.51 0.20 9.11
N SER A 21 -16.69 0.62 8.68
CA SER A 21 -17.51 -0.10 7.71
C SER A 21 -17.51 0.66 6.38
N GLY A 22 -17.40 -0.07 5.27
CA GLY A 22 -17.43 0.50 3.93
C GLY A 22 -17.64 -0.54 2.85
N THR A 23 -17.83 -0.04 1.64
CA THR A 23 -18.04 -0.87 0.45
C THR A 23 -16.70 -1.33 -0.10
N LEU A 24 -16.58 -2.62 -0.43
CA LEU A 24 -15.39 -3.17 -1.08
C LEU A 24 -15.34 -2.70 -2.54
N VAL A 25 -14.35 -1.87 -2.87
CA VAL A 25 -14.15 -1.33 -4.23
C VAL A 25 -13.34 -2.29 -5.10
N GLY A 26 -12.40 -3.01 -4.49
CA GLY A 26 -11.62 -4.03 -5.20
C GLY A 26 -10.49 -4.62 -4.38
N THR A 27 -9.76 -5.54 -5.00
CA THR A 27 -8.61 -6.24 -4.41
C THR A 27 -7.44 -6.20 -5.38
N ASP A 28 -6.21 -6.02 -4.89
CA ASP A 28 -5.01 -6.08 -5.71
C ASP A 28 -4.41 -7.49 -5.81
N LYS A 29 -3.33 -7.62 -6.59
CA LYS A 29 -2.60 -8.89 -6.77
C LYS A 29 -1.95 -9.42 -5.48
N LEU A 30 -1.68 -8.55 -4.49
CA LEU A 30 -1.12 -8.93 -3.19
C LEU A 30 -2.21 -9.44 -2.22
N GLY A 31 -3.48 -9.23 -2.57
CA GLY A 31 -4.61 -9.54 -1.71
C GLY A 31 -4.98 -8.40 -0.75
N ASN A 32 -4.46 -7.18 -0.96
CA ASN A 32 -4.92 -6.01 -0.23
C ASN A 32 -6.31 -5.63 -0.75
N LYS A 33 -7.22 -5.32 0.18
CA LYS A 33 -8.61 -4.98 -0.11
C LYS A 33 -8.83 -3.49 0.11
N TYR A 34 -9.46 -2.83 -0.85
CA TYR A 34 -9.67 -1.39 -0.85
C TYR A 34 -11.15 -1.08 -0.62
N TYR A 35 -11.42 -0.15 0.30
CA TYR A 35 -12.76 0.17 0.75
C TYR A 35 -13.05 1.66 0.64
N GLU A 36 -14.31 1.98 0.38
CA GLU A 36 -14.82 3.35 0.33
C GLU A 36 -16.11 3.49 1.14
N ASN A 37 -16.21 4.58 1.90
CA ASN A 37 -17.45 5.03 2.52
C ASN A 37 -17.53 6.56 2.50
N ASN A 38 -18.40 7.11 1.65
CA ASN A 38 -18.59 8.55 1.50
C ASN A 38 -19.33 9.20 2.69
N GLU A 39 -19.97 8.42 3.56
CA GLU A 39 -20.57 8.94 4.80
C GLU A 39 -19.47 9.49 5.72
N TYR A 40 -18.33 8.80 5.82
CA TYR A 40 -17.17 9.30 6.55
C TYR A 40 -16.55 10.58 5.97
N PHE A 41 -16.89 10.97 4.74
CA PHE A 41 -16.48 12.24 4.15
C PHE A 41 -17.42 13.39 4.56
N LEU A 42 -18.70 13.09 4.79
CA LEU A 42 -19.80 14.05 4.90
C LEU A 42 -20.40 14.16 6.30
N GLU A 43 -20.02 13.31 7.26
CA GLU A 43 -20.70 13.25 8.55
C GLU A 43 -20.44 14.48 9.44
N GLU A 44 -21.43 15.37 9.38
CA GLU A 44 -21.78 16.42 10.34
C GLU A 44 -22.64 15.87 11.52
N GLU A 45 -23.14 14.62 11.50
CA GLU A 45 -24.03 14.14 12.58
C GLU A 45 -24.10 12.61 12.81
N VAL A 46 -24.29 12.25 14.08
CA VAL A 46 -24.72 10.95 14.68
C VAL A 46 -23.67 9.83 14.84
N THR A 47 -22.64 10.08 15.64
CA THR A 47 -22.15 9.03 16.57
C THR A 47 -22.45 9.46 17.99
N MET A 48 -22.85 8.52 18.86
CA MET A 48 -23.18 8.75 20.29
C MET A 48 -21.96 9.16 21.15
N THR A 49 -21.01 9.87 20.56
CA THR A 49 -19.78 10.31 21.21
C THR A 49 -19.98 11.74 21.71
N PRO A 50 -19.96 12.00 23.03
CA PRO A 50 -20.02 13.36 23.54
C PRO A 50 -18.71 14.08 23.19
N GLY A 51 -18.77 15.02 22.24
CA GLY A 51 -17.66 15.89 21.84
C GLY A 51 -17.83 16.50 20.43
N PRO A 52 -17.07 17.56 20.09
CA PRO A 52 -17.09 18.13 18.74
C PRO A 52 -16.49 17.14 17.73
N ILE A 53 -17.34 16.64 16.83
CA ILE A 53 -16.91 15.78 15.72
C ILE A 53 -16.34 16.71 14.65
N LEU A 54 -15.01 16.73 14.52
CA LEU A 54 -14.40 17.41 13.38
C LEU A 54 -14.69 16.58 12.12
N PRO A 55 -15.09 17.21 11.01
CA PRO A 55 -15.24 16.52 9.73
C PRO A 55 -13.92 15.80 9.39
N GLN A 56 -14.01 14.50 9.16
CA GLN A 56 -12.84 13.65 8.97
C GLN A 56 -12.47 13.54 7.50
N TRP A 57 -12.09 14.68 6.91
CA TRP A 57 -11.68 14.75 5.52
C TRP A 57 -10.58 13.73 5.21
N GLY A 58 -10.78 12.94 4.16
CA GLY A 58 -9.81 11.96 3.68
C GLY A 58 -9.88 10.57 4.33
N ARG A 59 -10.78 10.32 5.28
CA ARG A 59 -10.97 8.97 5.89
C ARG A 59 -11.97 8.08 5.15
N ASN A 60 -12.59 8.55 4.06
CA ASN A 60 -13.55 7.78 3.28
C ASN A 60 -12.93 6.63 2.48
N ARG A 61 -11.63 6.70 2.15
CA ARG A 61 -10.92 5.61 1.45
C ARG A 61 -9.87 5.00 2.37
N TRP A 62 -9.82 3.67 2.45
CA TRP A 62 -8.78 2.96 3.18
C TRP A 62 -8.47 1.61 2.55
N VAL A 63 -7.32 1.06 2.97
CA VAL A 63 -6.87 -0.27 2.59
C VAL A 63 -6.85 -1.17 3.82
N ILE A 64 -7.20 -2.44 3.62
CA ILE A 64 -6.95 -3.54 4.56
C ILE A 64 -5.91 -4.42 3.89
N TYR A 65 -4.71 -4.43 4.44
CA TYR A 65 -3.60 -5.21 3.90
C TYR A 65 -3.87 -6.71 3.96
N SER A 66 -3.30 -7.43 3.01
CA SER A 66 -3.39 -8.89 2.94
C SER A 66 -3.00 -9.54 4.28
N PRO A 67 -3.74 -10.58 4.74
CA PRO A 67 -3.34 -11.36 5.91
C PRO A 67 -1.96 -12.01 5.76
N SER A 68 -1.51 -12.24 4.52
CA SER A 68 -0.19 -12.82 4.22
C SER A 68 0.98 -11.97 4.71
N LEU A 69 0.80 -10.66 4.86
CA LEU A 69 1.82 -9.74 5.41
C LEU A 69 1.87 -9.78 6.96
N GLY A 70 0.91 -10.45 7.62
CA GLY A 70 0.86 -10.54 9.07
C GLY A 70 0.78 -9.16 9.74
N THR A 71 1.69 -8.91 10.69
CA THR A 71 1.84 -7.63 11.40
C THR A 71 2.78 -6.65 10.71
N ASP A 72 3.60 -7.13 9.77
CA ASP A 72 4.65 -6.35 9.10
C ASP A 72 4.14 -5.73 7.81
N PHE A 73 2.89 -5.25 7.83
CA PHE A 73 2.30 -4.54 6.70
C PHE A 73 2.92 -3.14 6.59
N ASP A 74 3.13 -2.68 5.36
CA ASP A 74 3.77 -1.39 5.08
C ASP A 74 2.97 -0.61 4.03
N GLY A 75 3.03 0.72 4.12
CA GLY A 75 2.41 1.64 3.15
C GLY A 75 2.90 1.42 1.72
N SER A 76 4.13 0.95 1.55
CA SER A 76 4.70 0.63 0.24
C SER A 76 4.11 -0.63 -0.41
N ALA A 77 3.37 -1.45 0.33
CA ALA A 77 2.73 -2.66 -0.19
C ALA A 77 1.48 -2.36 -1.06
N VAL A 78 1.03 -1.10 -1.10
CA VAL A 78 -0.06 -0.67 -1.99
C VAL A 78 0.43 -0.69 -3.43
N SER A 79 -0.29 -1.41 -4.30
CA SER A 79 0.10 -1.46 -5.71
C SER A 79 0.02 -0.08 -6.39
N PRO A 80 0.86 0.20 -7.41
CA PRO A 80 0.87 1.50 -8.10
C PRO A 80 -0.51 1.89 -8.69
N ALA A 81 -1.27 0.89 -9.15
CA ALA A 81 -2.59 1.08 -9.73
C ALA A 81 -3.61 1.63 -8.72
N TRP A 82 -3.53 1.17 -7.47
CA TRP A 82 -4.41 1.59 -6.38
C TRP A 82 -3.87 2.80 -5.61
N PHE A 83 -2.56 3.07 -5.69
CA PHE A 83 -1.93 4.21 -5.03
C PHE A 83 -2.57 5.55 -5.44
N GLY A 84 -2.91 5.72 -6.73
CA GLY A 84 -3.56 6.92 -7.24
C GLY A 84 -4.93 7.17 -6.61
N TRP A 85 -5.77 6.14 -6.60
CA TRP A 85 -7.13 6.22 -6.05
C TRP A 85 -7.15 6.41 -4.53
N LEU A 86 -6.28 5.69 -3.81
CA LEU A 86 -6.17 5.76 -2.35
C LEU A 86 -5.72 7.17 -1.88
N HIS A 87 -4.87 7.84 -2.64
CA HIS A 87 -4.33 9.17 -2.31
C HIS A 87 -5.07 10.32 -3.02
N TYR A 88 -6.32 10.12 -3.44
CA TYR A 88 -7.14 11.15 -4.11
C TYR A 88 -6.49 11.80 -5.34
N LYS A 89 -5.58 11.09 -6.04
CA LYS A 89 -5.04 11.56 -7.33
C LYS A 89 -6.03 11.31 -8.47
N THR A 90 -6.85 10.27 -8.33
CA THR A 90 -7.88 9.89 -9.30
C THR A 90 -9.12 9.43 -8.57
N ASP A 91 -10.31 9.82 -9.04
CA ASP A 91 -11.57 9.31 -8.48
C ASP A 91 -11.94 7.93 -9.04
N ILE A 92 -11.41 7.60 -10.22
CA ILE A 92 -11.70 6.35 -10.90
C ILE A 92 -10.78 5.26 -10.33
N PRO A 93 -11.32 4.18 -9.74
CA PRO A 93 -10.51 3.06 -9.27
C PRO A 93 -9.99 2.22 -10.45
N PRO A 94 -8.89 1.47 -10.25
CA PRO A 94 -8.31 0.63 -11.31
C PRO A 94 -9.25 -0.50 -11.76
N THR A 95 -10.27 -0.84 -10.96
CA THR A 95 -11.34 -1.78 -11.33
C THR A 95 -12.28 -1.25 -12.40
N GLN A 96 -12.49 0.07 -12.45
CA GLN A 96 -13.35 0.70 -13.47
C GLN A 96 -12.56 1.09 -14.72
N LYS A 97 -11.31 1.54 -14.55
CA LYS A 97 -10.44 1.90 -15.66
C LYS A 97 -9.05 1.34 -15.42
N GLU A 98 -8.67 0.37 -16.24
CA GLU A 98 -7.34 -0.21 -16.17
C GLU A 98 -6.26 0.79 -16.60
N HIS A 99 -5.09 0.65 -15.98
CA HIS A 99 -3.91 1.42 -16.37
C HIS A 99 -3.31 0.85 -17.65
N VAL A 100 -2.81 1.74 -18.50
CA VAL A 100 -2.11 1.35 -19.74
C VAL A 100 -0.92 0.48 -19.38
N GLN A 101 -0.92 -0.77 -19.85
CA GLN A 101 0.17 -1.71 -19.65
C GLN A 101 1.18 -1.58 -20.79
N TYR A 102 2.43 -1.26 -20.43
CA TYR A 102 3.56 -1.30 -21.36
C TYR A 102 4.44 -2.51 -21.04
N SER A 103 5.15 -3.02 -22.05
CA SER A 103 6.00 -4.22 -21.93
C SER A 103 7.13 -4.10 -20.90
N TYR A 104 7.57 -2.88 -20.61
CA TYR A 104 8.65 -2.62 -19.64
C TYR A 104 8.15 -2.39 -18.21
N ILE A 105 6.83 -2.32 -17.98
CA ILE A 105 6.29 -2.14 -16.64
C ILE A 105 6.33 -3.47 -15.90
N ASP A 106 7.04 -3.51 -14.78
CA ASP A 106 6.96 -4.63 -13.87
C ASP A 106 5.60 -4.64 -13.17
N THR A 107 4.88 -5.74 -13.31
CA THR A 107 3.56 -5.94 -12.69
C THR A 107 3.63 -6.83 -11.45
N THR A 108 4.83 -7.28 -11.09
CA THR A 108 5.13 -8.07 -9.90
C THR A 108 5.10 -7.14 -8.69
N PRO A 109 4.26 -7.43 -7.69
CA PRO A 109 4.27 -6.63 -6.48
C PRO A 109 5.57 -6.84 -5.71
N SER A 110 6.33 -5.77 -5.48
CA SER A 110 7.53 -5.79 -4.65
C SER A 110 7.39 -4.74 -3.53
N PRO A 111 7.40 -5.15 -2.25
CA PRO A 111 7.44 -4.20 -1.14
C PRO A 111 8.80 -3.47 -1.10
N ASN A 112 8.87 -2.39 -0.32
CA ASN A 112 10.12 -1.66 -0.09
C ASN A 112 11.18 -2.57 0.57
N PRO A 113 12.33 -2.83 -0.09
CA PRO A 113 13.36 -3.73 0.44
C PRO A 113 14.35 -3.03 1.38
N THR A 114 14.11 -1.78 1.78
CA THR A 114 14.99 -1.02 2.69
C THR A 114 15.21 -1.79 4.00
N GLY A 115 16.46 -1.87 4.46
CA GLY A 115 16.83 -2.62 5.68
C GLY A 115 16.92 -4.13 5.48
N THR A 116 16.71 -4.65 4.27
CA THR A 116 16.90 -6.07 3.91
C THR A 116 18.15 -6.26 3.04
N ASN A 117 18.54 -7.53 2.83
CA ASN A 117 19.62 -7.88 1.89
C ASN A 117 19.30 -7.52 0.41
N LYS A 118 18.06 -7.15 0.10
CA LYS A 118 17.62 -6.71 -1.23
C LYS A 118 17.61 -5.19 -1.39
N ALA A 119 18.07 -4.44 -0.39
CA ALA A 119 18.14 -2.99 -0.44
C ALA A 119 19.00 -2.53 -1.62
N TYR A 120 18.60 -1.41 -2.24
CA TYR A 120 19.39 -0.79 -3.30
C TYR A 120 20.69 -0.22 -2.73
N ILE A 121 21.82 -0.68 -3.25
CA ILE A 121 23.15 -0.17 -2.91
C ILE A 121 23.68 0.59 -4.13
N PRO A 122 23.89 1.91 -4.04
CA PRO A 122 24.40 2.68 -5.17
C PRO A 122 25.84 2.28 -5.50
N TYR A 123 26.12 2.19 -6.79
CA TYR A 123 27.47 1.96 -7.33
C TYR A 123 27.70 2.83 -8.56
N THR A 124 28.96 3.07 -8.88
CA THR A 124 29.34 3.79 -10.10
C THR A 124 29.05 2.91 -11.32
N THR A 125 28.11 3.33 -12.16
CA THR A 125 27.76 2.63 -13.42
C THR A 125 28.74 2.91 -14.55
N GLY A 126 29.55 3.95 -14.42
CA GLY A 126 30.57 4.34 -15.38
C GLY A 126 31.83 3.48 -15.30
N LYS A 127 32.42 3.18 -16.46
CA LYS A 127 33.78 2.63 -16.53
C LYS A 127 34.81 3.68 -16.05
N PRO A 128 35.98 3.26 -15.54
CA PRO A 128 37.04 4.19 -15.18
C PRO A 128 37.45 5.03 -16.40
N LYS A 129 37.56 6.36 -16.21
CA LYS A 129 37.90 7.29 -17.28
C LYS A 129 39.34 7.15 -17.75
N ILE A 130 40.25 6.83 -16.82
CA ILE A 130 41.67 6.65 -17.08
C ILE A 130 41.95 5.15 -17.00
N GLN A 131 42.49 4.59 -18.09
CA GLN A 131 42.92 3.20 -18.14
C GLN A 131 44.36 3.13 -17.61
N ALA A 132 44.59 2.31 -16.59
CA ALA A 132 45.93 2.11 -16.04
C ALA A 132 46.77 1.27 -17.01
N TRP A 133 48.07 1.59 -17.10
CA TRP A 133 49.01 0.73 -17.82
C TRP A 133 49.23 -0.58 -17.04
N VAL A 134 49.19 -1.71 -17.74
CA VAL A 134 49.44 -3.05 -17.16
C VAL A 134 50.87 -3.47 -17.52
N PRO A 135 51.77 -3.70 -16.54
CA PRO A 135 53.16 -4.06 -16.82
C PRO A 135 53.27 -5.48 -17.41
N PRO A 136 54.24 -5.72 -18.32
CA PRO A 136 54.55 -7.08 -18.78
C PRO A 136 55.19 -7.91 -17.65
N THR A 137 54.81 -9.18 -17.54
CA THR A 137 55.45 -10.14 -16.64
C THR A 137 56.83 -10.54 -17.15
N ARG A 138 57.83 -10.56 -16.28
CA ARG A 138 59.18 -11.03 -16.62
C ARG A 138 59.17 -12.56 -16.76
N SER A 139 59.64 -13.06 -17.90
CA SER A 139 59.85 -14.50 -18.17
C SER A 139 60.95 -15.09 -17.31
#